data_AF-A0A2D5S8I3-F1
#
_entry.id   AF-A0A2D5S8I3-F1
#
_cell.length_a   1.000
_cell.length_b   1.000
_cell.length_c   1.000
_cell.angle_alpha   90.00
_cell.angle_beta   90.00
_cell.angle_gamma   90.00
#
_symmetry.space_group_name_H-M   'P 1'
#
loop_
_entity.id
_entity.type
_entity.pdbx_description
1 polymer ?
#
loop_
_entity_poly.entity_id
_entity_poly.type
_entity_poly.pdbx_seq_one_letter_code
_entity_poly.pdbx_strand_id
1 'polypeptide(L)'
;AEGRDWINTNLLMARYTATANFVKKENADFVKLLKDHTLKDSAQVVDHFAKRCLLTDLSGQKRQALIEFLGPLPPSSEWAKQAKQINEKLKALLVLMVSSPEYQVS
;
A
#
# COMPACT_ATOMS: atom_id res chain seq x y z
N ALA A 1 27.29 23.61 -1.79
CA ALA A 1 25.97 23.79 -2.43
C ALA A 1 25.42 22.40 -2.69
N GLU A 2 24.95 21.66 -1.68
CA GLU A 2 23.83 21.98 -0.78
C GLU A 2 22.64 22.54 -1.54
N GLY A 3 21.53 21.79 -1.53
CA GLY A 3 20.23 22.22 -2.02
C GLY A 3 19.90 21.69 -3.41
N ARG A 4 19.43 20.43 -3.51
CA ARG A 4 18.42 20.00 -4.50
C ARG A 4 17.85 18.58 -4.29
N ASP A 5 17.66 18.13 -3.05
CA ASP A 5 16.70 17.04 -2.78
C ASP A 5 15.29 17.63 -2.73
N TRP A 6 14.87 18.25 -3.84
CA TRP A 6 13.47 18.64 -3.96
C TRP A 6 12.70 17.33 -4.07
N ILE A 7 11.91 17.02 -3.04
CA ILE A 7 10.82 16.04 -3.14
C ILE A 7 10.15 16.28 -4.48
N ASN A 8 10.34 15.38 -5.46
CA ASN A 8 9.83 15.58 -6.80
C ASN A 8 8.31 15.60 -6.71
N THR A 9 7.75 16.79 -6.56
CA THR A 9 6.34 16.99 -6.19
C THR A 9 5.44 16.52 -7.33
N ASN A 10 5.95 16.56 -8.57
CA ASN A 10 5.30 15.99 -9.74
C ASN A 10 5.21 14.46 -9.63
N LEU A 11 6.30 13.79 -9.23
CA LEU A 11 6.29 12.34 -9.03
C LEU A 11 5.38 11.93 -7.86
N LEU A 12 5.39 12.71 -6.77
CA LEU A 12 4.51 12.52 -5.61
C LEU A 12 3.05 12.61 -6.02
N MET A 13 2.67 13.69 -6.70
CA MET A 13 1.30 13.89 -7.19
C MET A 13 0.90 12.84 -8.23
N ALA A 14 1.80 12.46 -9.14
CA ALA A 14 1.52 11.41 -10.11
C ALA A 14 1.22 10.06 -9.44
N ARG A 15 1.98 9.67 -8.41
CA ARG A 15 1.75 8.43 -7.64
C ARG A 15 0.47 8.49 -6.82
N TYR A 16 0.21 9.63 -6.17
CA TYR A 16 -1.04 9.87 -5.46
C TYR A 16 -2.23 9.72 -6.40
N THR A 17 -2.25 10.44 -7.53
CA THR A 17 -3.34 10.40 -8.50
C THR A 17 -3.52 9.01 -9.12
N ALA A 18 -2.42 8.33 -9.49
CA ALA A 18 -2.49 6.97 -10.03
C ALA A 18 -3.11 6.00 -9.03
N THR A 19 -2.69 6.04 -7.77
CA THR A 19 -3.22 5.15 -6.73
C THR A 19 -4.65 5.52 -6.35
N ALA A 20 -4.98 6.81 -6.24
CA ALA A 20 -6.34 7.27 -5.97
C ALA A 20 -7.31 6.85 -7.09
N ASN A 21 -6.90 6.95 -8.36
CA ASN A 21 -7.69 6.48 -9.49
C ASN A 21 -7.85 4.95 -9.48
N PHE A 22 -6.80 4.21 -9.10
CA PHE A 22 -6.87 2.77 -8.94
C PHE A 22 -7.88 2.35 -7.86
N VAL A 23 -7.83 3.01 -6.69
CA VAL A 23 -8.74 2.78 -5.56
C VAL A 23 -10.19 3.16 -5.90
N LYS A 24 -10.39 4.26 -6.64
CA LYS A 24 -11.73 4.70 -7.07
C LYS A 24 -12.39 3.72 -8.05
N LYS A 25 -11.61 2.89 -8.73
CA LYS A 25 -12.16 1.88 -9.63
C LYS A 25 -12.94 0.85 -8.80
N GLU A 26 -14.26 0.81 -8.98
CA GLU A 26 -15.16 -0.06 -8.20
C GLU A 26 -14.80 -1.56 -8.30
N ASN A 27 -14.06 -1.95 -9.34
CA ASN A 27 -13.63 -3.32 -9.61
C ASN A 27 -12.13 -3.57 -9.36
N ALA A 28 -11.49 -2.84 -8.46
CA ALA A 28 -10.10 -3.10 -8.09
C ALA A 28 -9.99 -4.46 -7.35
N ASP A 29 -9.53 -5.49 -8.06
CA ASP A 29 -9.30 -6.82 -7.52
C ASP A 29 -7.82 -6.99 -7.13
N PHE A 30 -7.52 -6.62 -5.88
CA PHE A 30 -6.20 -6.74 -5.28
C PHE A 30 -5.77 -8.19 -5.09
N VAL A 31 -6.71 -9.10 -4.79
CA VAL A 31 -6.41 -10.53 -4.70
C VAL A 31 -5.90 -11.06 -6.03
N LYS A 32 -6.52 -10.67 -7.15
CA LYS A 32 -6.02 -11.00 -8.48
C LYS A 32 -4.69 -10.31 -8.79
N LEU A 33 -4.54 -9.04 -8.43
CA LEU A 33 -3.29 -8.29 -8.63
C LEU A 33 -2.10 -8.92 -7.89
N LEU A 34 -2.34 -9.46 -6.70
CA LEU A 34 -1.31 -10.03 -5.83
C LEU A 34 -1.12 -11.54 -6.03
N LYS A 35 -1.88 -12.18 -6.92
CA LYS A 35 -1.85 -13.64 -7.12
C LYS A 35 -0.47 -14.17 -7.50
N ASP A 36 0.26 -13.43 -8.33
CA ASP A 36 1.60 -13.82 -8.80
C ASP A 36 2.71 -13.40 -7.82
N HIS A 37 2.34 -12.73 -6.73
CA HIS A 37 3.24 -12.35 -5.67
C HIS A 37 3.14 -13.35 -4.52
N THR A 38 4.26 -13.99 -4.17
CA THR A 38 4.35 -14.93 -3.03
C THR A 38 4.34 -14.18 -1.70
N LEU A 39 3.26 -13.46 -1.42
CA LEU A 39 3.02 -12.76 -0.15
C LEU A 39 2.35 -13.73 0.81
N LYS A 40 2.94 -13.89 1.99
CA LYS A 40 2.55 -14.89 2.99
C LYS A 40 1.76 -14.31 4.15
N ASP A 41 2.02 -13.05 4.49
CA ASP A 41 1.48 -12.40 5.67
C ASP A 41 1.25 -10.90 5.44
N SER A 42 0.63 -10.28 6.42
CA SER A 42 0.30 -8.85 6.44
C SER A 42 1.54 -7.96 6.32
N ALA A 43 2.68 -8.38 6.86
CA ALA A 43 3.92 -7.62 6.83
C ALA A 43 4.48 -7.53 5.40
N GLN A 44 4.50 -8.65 4.70
CA GLN A 44 4.92 -8.70 3.30
C GLN A 44 3.99 -7.91 2.38
N VAL A 45 2.68 -7.88 2.67
CA VAL A 45 1.72 -7.05 1.94
C VAL A 45 1.99 -5.56 2.15
N VAL A 46 2.20 -5.13 3.39
CA VAL A 46 2.54 -3.74 3.71
C VAL A 46 3.83 -3.33 3.01
N ASP A 47 4.89 -4.13 3.09
CA ASP A 47 6.17 -3.85 2.44
C ASP A 47 6.04 -3.77 0.92
N HIS A 48 5.22 -4.65 0.33
CA HIS A 48 4.95 -4.68 -1.09
C HIS A 48 4.27 -3.42 -1.60
N PHE A 49 3.27 -2.91 -0.88
CA PHE A 49 2.61 -1.66 -1.22
C PHE A 49 3.49 -0.45 -0.91
N ALA A 50 4.24 -0.46 0.19
CA ALA A 50 5.15 0.63 0.55
C ALA A 50 6.15 0.90 -0.57
N LYS A 51 6.80 -0.16 -1.06
CA LYS A 51 7.76 -0.08 -2.17
C LYS A 51 7.16 0.49 -3.47
N ARG A 52 5.87 0.28 -3.71
CA ARG A 52 5.18 0.75 -4.93
C ARG A 52 4.57 2.14 -4.78
N CYS A 53 4.03 2.46 -3.61
CA CYS A 53 3.20 3.64 -3.40
C CYS A 53 3.94 4.79 -2.72
N LEU A 54 4.96 4.50 -1.91
CA LEU A 54 5.72 5.50 -1.17
C LEU A 54 7.01 5.88 -1.91
N LEU A 55 7.48 7.10 -1.64
CA LEU A 55 8.77 7.59 -2.15
C LEU A 55 9.94 7.29 -1.21
N THR A 56 9.64 7.09 0.07
CA THR A 56 10.61 6.84 1.13
C THR A 56 10.28 5.52 1.83
N ASP A 57 11.31 4.90 2.42
CA ASP A 57 11.13 3.70 3.21
C ASP A 57 10.36 4.03 4.51
N LEU A 58 9.51 3.09 4.93
CA LEU A 58 8.79 3.21 6.19
C LEU A 58 9.75 3.05 7.37
N SER A 59 9.65 3.93 8.36
CA SER A 59 10.25 3.66 9.67
C SER A 59 9.63 2.41 10.29
N GLY A 60 10.37 1.73 11.18
CA GLY A 60 9.88 0.51 11.84
C GLY A 60 8.53 0.73 12.56
N GLN A 61 8.34 1.90 13.18
CA GLN A 61 7.09 2.26 13.85
C GLN A 61 5.93 2.46 12.86
N LYS A 62 6.15 3.21 11.77
CA LYS A 62 5.13 3.45 10.74
C LYS A 62 4.74 2.15 10.04
N ARG A 63 5.72 1.29 9.77
CA ARG A 63 5.50 -0.06 9.23
C ARG A 63 4.64 -0.90 10.17
N GLN A 64 4.98 -0.92 11.46
CA GLN A 64 4.24 -1.70 12.45
C GLN A 64 2.78 -1.23 12.58
N ALA A 65 2.53 0.08 12.57
CA ALA A 65 1.18 0.63 12.61
C ALA A 65 0.32 0.20 11.40
N LEU A 66 0.91 0.15 10.20
CA LEU A 66 0.22 -0.32 9.00
C LEU A 66 -0.08 -1.84 9.04
N ILE A 67 0.82 -2.63 9.64
CA ILE A 67 0.61 -4.07 9.84
C ILE A 67 -0.53 -4.31 10.82
N GLU A 68 -0.56 -3.56 11.93
CA GLU A 68 -1.63 -3.62 12.92
C GLU A 68 -2.97 -3.18 12.35
N PHE A 69 -2.97 -2.11 11.54
CA PHE A 69 -4.16 -1.65 10.83
C PHE A 69 -4.73 -2.71 9.88
N LEU A 70 -3.87 -3.37 9.08
CA LEU A 70 -4.30 -4.43 8.16
C LEU A 70 -4.86 -5.65 8.93
N GLY A 71 -4.33 -5.87 10.13
CA GLY A 71 -4.60 -7.04 10.95
C GLY A 71 -4.08 -8.33 10.30
N PRO A 72 -4.32 -9.49 10.93
CA PRO A 72 -3.93 -10.77 10.35
C PRO A 72 -4.69 -11.04 9.04
N LEU A 73 -3.94 -11.51 8.04
CA LEU A 73 -4.49 -12.05 6.81
C LEU A 73 -4.42 -13.58 6.84
N PRO A 74 -5.42 -14.27 6.26
CA PRO A 74 -5.31 -15.71 6.05
C PRO A 74 -4.19 -16.02 5.05
N PRO A 75 -3.76 -17.28 4.92
CA PRO A 75 -2.82 -17.69 3.88
C PRO A 75 -3.29 -17.26 2.49
N SER A 76 -2.37 -16.85 1.60
CA SER A 76 -2.69 -16.37 0.26
C SER A 76 -3.48 -17.36 -0.61
N SER A 77 -3.36 -18.66 -0.34
CA SER A 77 -4.18 -19.71 -0.95
C SER A 77 -5.67 -19.60 -0.65
N GLU A 78 -6.05 -18.97 0.47
CA GLU A 78 -7.44 -18.78 0.87
C GLU A 78 -8.04 -17.47 0.41
N TRP A 79 -7.22 -16.56 -0.14
CA TRP A 79 -7.67 -15.21 -0.44
C TRP A 79 -8.82 -15.17 -1.45
N ALA A 80 -8.81 -16.08 -2.44
CA ALA A 80 -9.87 -16.19 -3.43
C ALA A 80 -11.24 -16.50 -2.81
N LYS A 81 -11.28 -17.27 -1.71
CA LYS A 81 -12.52 -17.63 -1.01
C LYS A 81 -13.11 -16.47 -0.21
N GLN A 82 -12.27 -15.50 0.16
CA GLN A 82 -12.62 -14.33 0.97
C GLN A 82 -12.31 -13.03 0.22
N ALA A 83 -12.36 -13.07 -1.12
CA ALA A 83 -11.79 -12.03 -1.98
C ALA A 83 -12.39 -10.66 -1.71
N LYS A 84 -13.70 -10.59 -1.44
CA LYS A 84 -14.39 -9.33 -1.11
C LYS A 84 -13.78 -8.67 0.14
N GLN A 85 -13.72 -9.40 1.25
CA GLN A 85 -13.21 -8.88 2.52
C GLN A 85 -11.73 -8.48 2.41
N ILE A 86 -10.93 -9.31 1.74
CA ILE A 86 -9.50 -9.03 1.56
C ILE A 86 -9.31 -7.81 0.66
N ASN A 87 -10.05 -7.71 -0.45
CA ASN A 87 -10.00 -6.53 -1.31
C ASN A 87 -10.39 -5.26 -0.56
N GLU A 88 -11.41 -5.29 0.31
CA GLU A 88 -11.79 -4.16 1.15
C GLU A 88 -10.67 -3.76 2.12
N LYS A 89 -10.04 -4.73 2.80
CA LYS A 89 -8.88 -4.47 3.68
C LYS A 89 -7.69 -3.87 2.93
N LEU A 90 -7.32 -4.45 1.79
CA LEU A 90 -6.18 -3.98 0.98
C LEU A 90 -6.46 -2.60 0.38
N LYS A 91 -7.71 -2.33 -0.01
CA LYS A 91 -8.15 -1.01 -0.45
C LYS A 91 -8.01 0.01 0.67
N ALA A 92 -8.49 -0.31 1.88
CA ALA A 92 -8.38 0.58 3.04
C ALA A 92 -6.91 0.89 3.39
N LEU A 93 -6.04 -0.13 3.33
CA LEU A 93 -4.60 0.04 3.54
C LEU A 93 -3.99 1.01 2.53
N LEU A 94 -4.26 0.84 1.24
CA LEU A 94 -3.74 1.74 0.21
C LEU A 94 -4.28 3.17 0.33
N VAL A 95 -5.56 3.32 0.69
CA VAL A 95 -6.14 4.64 1.00
C VAL A 95 -5.37 5.29 2.14
N LEU A 96 -5.13 4.57 3.23
CA LEU A 96 -4.40 5.10 4.38
C LEU A 96 -2.98 5.52 3.97
N MET A 97 -2.23 4.65 3.29
CA MET A 97 -0.85 4.94 2.87
C MET A 97 -0.72 6.14 1.95
N VAL A 98 -1.71 6.36 1.07
CA VAL A 98 -1.66 7.44 0.07
C VAL A 98 -2.28 8.74 0.57
N SER A 99 -3.23 8.66 1.52
CA SER A 99 -3.91 9.84 2.08
C SER A 99 -3.18 10.45 3.27
N SER A 100 -2.15 9.78 3.79
CA SER A 100 -1.34 10.23 4.93
C SER A 100 0.04 10.68 4.44
N PRO A 101 0.28 11.99 4.24
CA PRO A 101 1.56 12.54 3.76
C PRO A 101 2.73 12.18 4.67
N GLU A 102 2.47 11.96 5.96
CA GLU A 102 3.43 11.51 6.97
C GLU A 102 4.12 10.19 6.62
N TYR A 103 3.54 9.32 5.78
CA TYR A 103 4.23 8.13 5.28
C TYR A 103 5.17 8.42 4.10
N GLN A 104 5.13 9.63 3.55
CA GLN A 104 5.93 10.07 2.41
C GLN A 104 6.98 11.11 2.77
N VAL A 105 6.95 11.64 4.00
CA VAL A 105 7.98 12.48 4.59
C VAL A 105 8.67 11.71 5.71
N SER A 106 10.00 11.63 5.62
CA SER A 106 10.85 10.93 6.58
C SER A 106 10.84 11.61 7.94
#